data_AF-A0A432EL84-F1
#
_entry.id   AF-A0A432EL84-F1
#
_cell.length_a   1.000
_cell.length_b   1.000
_cell.length_c   1.000
_cell.angle_alpha   90.00
_cell.angle_beta   90.00
_cell.angle_gamma   90.00
#
_symmetry.space_group_name_H-M   'P 1'
#
loop_
_entity.id
_entity.type
_entity.pdbx_description
1 polymer ?
#
loop_
_entity_poly.entity_id
_entity_poly.type
_entity_poly.pdbx_seq_one_letter_code
_entity_poly.pdbx_strand_id
1 'polypeptide(L)'
;MTKVAWDYTHQEFTITDYYYFSILQKVCKENGIEVDEVTDWSKLKEYDVIVFNYPEQPFTEKEVEDVKKLVEEGKRVIILGYYKNEDNIADTINTLATAFGLKMNPDEVTDEESNHRGDGYFVVTSKVYKYNDGVERLVLACTPSVTLEGENTEVVIEGEETSKSNKGYKPVLGAVYKHPSGGEFIVIGTCVFWDNYSLELYNNKEFAINLLKK
;
A
#
# COMPACT_ATOMS: atom_id res chain seq x y z
N MET A 1 1.06 19.27 10.24
CA MET A 1 -0.10 18.76 9.48
C MET A 1 0.50 18.09 8.27
N THR A 2 0.34 16.79 8.13
CA THR A 2 0.93 16.04 7.01
C THR A 2 0.06 16.26 5.77
N LYS A 3 0.67 16.60 4.64
CA LYS A 3 -0.01 16.72 3.35
C LYS A 3 0.19 15.45 2.54
N VAL A 4 -0.91 14.88 2.06
CA VAL A 4 -0.94 13.64 1.28
C VAL A 4 -1.46 13.95 -0.12
N ALA A 5 -0.66 13.63 -1.13
CA ALA A 5 -1.14 13.54 -2.51
C ALA A 5 -1.77 12.17 -2.70
N TRP A 6 -3.06 12.14 -3.01
CA TRP A 6 -3.72 10.96 -3.55
C TRP A 6 -3.70 11.08 -5.07
N ASP A 7 -2.85 10.30 -5.73
CA ASP A 7 -2.67 10.41 -7.17
C ASP A 7 -3.94 10.00 -7.94
N TYR A 8 -4.17 10.65 -9.07
CA TYR A 8 -5.15 10.27 -10.09
C TYR A 8 -4.57 10.33 -11.51
N THR A 9 -3.25 10.44 -11.65
CA THR A 9 -2.60 10.60 -12.95
C THR A 9 -2.49 9.28 -13.71
N HIS A 10 -2.63 8.14 -13.01
CA HIS A 10 -2.62 6.79 -13.59
C HIS A 10 -3.98 6.08 -13.44
N GLN A 11 -5.08 6.84 -13.35
CA GLN A 11 -6.46 6.35 -13.25
C GLN A 11 -6.74 5.55 -11.97
N GLU A 12 -6.07 5.91 -10.87
CA GLU A 12 -6.26 5.35 -9.54
C GLU A 12 -7.71 5.43 -9.05
N PHE A 13 -8.07 4.55 -8.11
CA PHE A 13 -9.28 4.76 -7.33
C PHE A 13 -9.14 5.99 -6.45
N THR A 14 -10.04 6.95 -6.64
CA THR A 14 -9.94 8.25 -5.99
C THR A 14 -10.35 8.19 -4.52
N ILE A 15 -9.64 8.93 -3.66
CA ILE A 15 -10.04 9.11 -2.26
C ILE A 15 -11.43 9.74 -2.15
N THR A 16 -11.86 10.50 -3.17
CA THR A 16 -13.16 11.19 -3.22
C THR A 16 -14.33 10.25 -3.54
N ASP A 17 -14.08 8.99 -3.92
CA ASP A 17 -15.13 7.99 -4.07
C ASP A 17 -15.79 7.73 -2.70
N TYR A 18 -17.02 8.22 -2.57
CA TYR A 18 -17.77 8.15 -1.33
C TYR A 18 -18.07 6.70 -0.90
N TYR A 19 -18.30 5.81 -1.87
CA TYR A 19 -18.66 4.42 -1.60
C TYR A 19 -17.48 3.66 -1.02
N TYR A 20 -16.27 3.94 -1.49
CA TYR A 20 -15.06 3.25 -1.05
C TYR A 20 -14.32 3.95 0.10
N PHE A 21 -14.25 5.29 0.16
CA PHE A 21 -13.27 5.94 1.05
C PHE A 21 -13.80 7.13 1.88
N SER A 22 -15.11 7.31 1.96
CA SER A 22 -15.68 8.39 2.80
C SER A 22 -15.30 8.30 4.29
N ILE A 23 -15.11 7.09 4.83
CA ILE A 23 -14.63 6.90 6.22
C ILE A 23 -13.16 7.28 6.32
N LEU A 24 -12.32 6.87 5.35
CA LEU A 24 -10.89 7.23 5.33
C LEU A 24 -10.70 8.75 5.26
N GLN A 25 -11.45 9.46 4.41
CA GLN A 25 -11.43 10.93 4.34
C GLN A 25 -11.72 11.57 5.70
N LYS A 26 -12.75 11.09 6.39
CA LYS A 26 -13.13 11.58 7.72
C LYS A 26 -12.01 11.32 8.73
N VAL A 27 -11.46 10.11 8.74
CA VAL A 27 -10.35 9.71 9.61
C VAL A 27 -9.13 10.61 9.38
N CYS A 28 -8.74 10.87 8.13
CA CYS A 28 -7.64 11.76 7.81
C CYS A 28 -7.85 13.17 8.39
N LYS A 29 -9.03 13.75 8.16
CA LYS A 29 -9.39 15.08 8.67
C LYS A 29 -9.34 15.13 10.21
N GLU A 30 -9.89 14.13 10.90
CA GLU A 30 -9.88 14.05 12.36
C GLU A 30 -8.47 13.90 12.95
N ASN A 31 -7.52 13.38 12.16
CA ASN A 31 -6.14 13.12 12.58
C ASN A 31 -5.11 14.16 12.09
N GLY A 32 -5.57 15.26 11.49
CA GLY A 32 -4.72 16.36 11.01
C GLY A 32 -3.89 15.97 9.77
N ILE A 33 -4.48 15.14 8.91
CA ILE A 33 -3.94 14.71 7.62
C ILE A 33 -4.76 15.42 6.54
N GLU A 34 -4.11 16.27 5.75
CA GLU A 34 -4.70 16.95 4.60
C GLU A 34 -4.48 16.07 3.38
N VAL A 35 -5.55 15.57 2.78
CA VAL A 35 -5.48 14.69 1.60
C VAL A 35 -6.10 15.41 0.43
N ASP A 36 -5.31 15.62 -0.62
CA ASP A 36 -5.75 16.23 -1.87
C ASP A 36 -5.67 15.20 -2.99
N GLU A 37 -6.71 15.14 -3.82
CA GLU A 37 -6.65 14.42 -5.08
C GLU A 37 -5.80 15.21 -6.09
N VAL A 38 -4.76 14.58 -6.63
CA VAL A 38 -3.78 15.23 -7.49
C VAL A 38 -3.87 14.66 -8.90
N THR A 39 -4.29 15.51 -9.83
CA THR A 39 -4.43 15.17 -11.26
C THR A 39 -3.26 15.67 -12.12
N ASP A 40 -2.21 16.20 -11.49
CA ASP A 40 -1.03 16.78 -12.14
C ASP A 40 0.22 16.27 -11.44
N TRP A 41 0.95 15.39 -12.13
CA TRP A 41 2.18 14.74 -11.65
C TRP A 41 3.18 15.74 -11.08
N SER A 42 3.29 16.93 -11.68
CA SER A 42 4.28 17.93 -11.28
C SER A 42 4.06 18.50 -9.87
N LYS A 43 2.84 18.35 -9.32
CA LYS A 43 2.46 18.81 -7.99
C LYS A 43 2.75 17.79 -6.89
N LEU A 44 3.01 16.52 -7.21
CA LEU A 44 3.27 15.47 -6.21
C LEU A 44 4.43 15.84 -5.26
N LYS A 45 5.41 16.59 -5.76
CA LYS A 45 6.56 17.09 -4.98
C LYS A 45 6.18 18.07 -3.86
N GLU A 46 4.97 18.63 -3.86
CA GLU A 46 4.50 19.58 -2.85
C GLU A 46 4.01 18.88 -1.56
N TYR A 47 3.89 17.55 -1.57
CA TYR A 47 3.30 16.75 -0.51
C TYR A 47 4.34 15.92 0.26
N ASP A 48 4.04 15.57 1.50
CA ASP A 48 4.93 14.77 2.37
C ASP A 48 4.80 13.28 2.07
N VAL A 49 3.58 12.86 1.73
CA VAL A 49 3.22 11.48 1.38
C VAL A 49 2.53 11.48 0.02
N ILE A 50 2.87 10.51 -0.82
CA ILE A 50 2.26 10.28 -2.13
C ILE A 50 1.67 8.88 -2.13
N VAL A 51 0.42 8.76 -2.59
CA VAL A 51 -0.33 7.50 -2.65
C VAL A 51 -0.74 7.21 -4.10
N PHE A 52 -0.26 6.09 -4.63
CA PHE A 52 -0.71 5.47 -5.87
C PHE A 52 -1.63 4.30 -5.50
N ASN A 53 -2.92 4.60 -5.36
CA ASN A 53 -3.92 3.62 -4.92
C ASN A 53 -4.53 2.89 -6.11
N TYR A 54 -4.01 1.69 -6.40
CA TYR A 54 -4.43 0.89 -7.56
C TYR A 54 -4.20 1.64 -8.90
N PRO A 55 -2.95 1.93 -9.28
CA PRO A 55 -2.66 2.60 -10.55
C PRO A 55 -2.95 1.65 -11.72
N GLU A 56 -3.71 2.11 -12.71
CA GLU A 56 -4.11 1.31 -13.90
C GLU A 56 -3.20 1.57 -15.11
N GLN A 57 -2.35 2.60 -15.06
CA GLN A 57 -1.40 2.92 -16.13
C GLN A 57 0.06 2.69 -15.68
N PRO A 58 0.92 2.13 -16.53
CA PRO A 58 2.33 1.93 -16.22
C PRO A 58 3.08 3.26 -16.08
N PHE A 59 4.07 3.28 -15.20
CA PHE A 59 4.95 4.43 -14.99
C PHE A 59 6.06 4.44 -16.04
N THR A 60 6.33 5.62 -16.59
CA THR A 60 7.44 5.88 -17.51
C THR A 60 8.77 5.93 -16.76
N GLU A 61 9.89 5.74 -17.47
CA GLU A 61 11.23 5.87 -16.89
C GLU A 61 11.45 7.22 -16.19
N LYS A 62 10.88 8.29 -16.76
CA LYS A 62 10.96 9.63 -16.17
C LYS A 62 10.22 9.70 -14.83
N GLU A 63 9.03 9.11 -14.75
CA GLU A 63 8.24 9.08 -13.52
C GLU A 63 8.92 8.22 -12.45
N VAL A 64 9.54 7.11 -12.84
CA VAL A 64 10.38 6.30 -11.93
C VAL A 64 11.51 7.13 -11.34
N GLU A 65 12.25 7.89 -12.15
CA GLU A 65 13.32 8.77 -11.66
C GLU A 65 12.79 9.92 -10.80
N ASP A 66 11.64 10.50 -11.15
CA ASP A 66 10.99 11.53 -10.34
C ASP A 66 10.61 10.96 -8.95
N VAL A 67 10.05 9.75 -8.88
CA VAL A 67 9.69 9.09 -7.60
C VAL A 67 10.94 8.74 -6.79
N LYS A 68 12.02 8.25 -7.41
CA LYS A 68 13.30 8.03 -6.71
C LYS A 68 13.79 9.30 -6.04
N LYS A 69 13.72 10.43 -6.76
CA LYS A 69 14.10 11.73 -6.21
C LYS A 69 13.21 12.17 -5.06
N LEU A 70 11.88 11.97 -5.15
CA LEU A 70 10.96 12.26 -4.04
C LEU A 70 11.33 11.46 -2.78
N VAL A 71 11.64 10.18 -2.94
CA VAL A 71 12.12 9.31 -1.86
C VAL A 71 13.48 9.80 -1.34
N GLU A 72 14.42 10.16 -2.21
CA GLU A 72 15.71 10.74 -1.80
C GLU A 72 15.54 12.04 -0.99
N GLU A 73 14.58 12.90 -1.36
CA GLU A 73 14.21 14.12 -0.64
C GLU A 73 13.52 13.86 0.70
N GLY A 74 13.35 12.60 1.09
CA GLY A 74 12.81 12.22 2.38
C GLY A 74 11.29 12.11 2.39
N LYS A 75 10.61 12.01 1.23
CA LYS A 75 9.15 11.81 1.17
C LYS A 75 8.79 10.34 1.36
N ARG A 76 7.52 10.07 1.66
CA ARG A 76 6.97 8.70 1.67
C ARG A 76 6.14 8.50 0.42
N VAL A 77 6.35 7.40 -0.28
CA VAL A 77 5.58 7.00 -1.45
C VAL A 77 4.96 5.64 -1.15
N ILE A 78 3.66 5.50 -1.37
CA ILE A 78 2.89 4.28 -1.09
C ILE A 78 2.22 3.86 -2.39
N ILE A 79 2.39 2.61 -2.78
CA ILE A 79 1.72 2.01 -3.93
C ILE A 79 0.99 0.74 -3.49
N LEU A 80 -0.24 0.60 -3.96
CA LEU A 80 -1.14 -0.48 -3.53
C LEU A 80 -1.75 -1.16 -4.74
N GLY A 81 -1.89 -2.48 -4.66
CA GLY A 81 -2.43 -3.29 -5.74
C GLY A 81 -3.62 -4.12 -5.34
N TYR A 82 -3.77 -5.27 -5.99
CA TYR A 82 -4.84 -6.22 -5.74
C TYR A 82 -4.42 -7.63 -6.18
N TYR A 83 -5.06 -8.67 -5.65
CA TYR A 83 -4.75 -10.07 -5.96
C TYR A 83 -4.96 -10.47 -7.44
N LYS A 84 -4.44 -11.66 -7.80
CA LYS A 84 -4.60 -12.38 -9.08
C LYS A 84 -3.99 -11.74 -10.32
N ASN A 85 -3.88 -10.42 -10.38
CA ASN A 85 -3.32 -9.68 -11.51
C ASN A 85 -4.06 -9.97 -12.84
N GLU A 86 -5.38 -10.15 -12.82
CA GLU A 86 -6.20 -10.38 -14.02
C GLU A 86 -6.29 -9.12 -14.91
N ASP A 87 -6.11 -7.96 -14.29
CA ASP A 87 -6.10 -6.60 -14.83
C ASP A 87 -4.68 -6.06 -15.10
N ASN A 88 -3.64 -6.86 -14.82
CA ASN A 88 -2.21 -6.49 -14.89
C ASN A 88 -1.77 -5.42 -13.88
N ILE A 89 -2.50 -5.22 -12.77
CA ILE A 89 -2.15 -4.21 -11.75
C ILE A 89 -0.79 -4.48 -11.10
N ALA A 90 -0.45 -5.73 -10.80
CA ALA A 90 0.88 -6.07 -10.29
C ALA A 90 1.97 -5.73 -11.33
N ASP A 91 1.73 -5.97 -12.63
CA ASP A 91 2.68 -5.60 -13.69
C ASP A 91 2.83 -4.08 -13.80
N THR A 92 1.73 -3.33 -13.74
CA THR A 92 1.71 -1.87 -13.70
C THR A 92 2.50 -1.33 -12.50
N ILE A 93 2.23 -1.83 -11.29
CA ILE A 93 2.96 -1.45 -10.08
C ILE A 93 4.45 -1.76 -10.20
N ASN A 94 4.80 -2.91 -10.80
CA ASN A 94 6.17 -3.34 -10.97
C ASN A 94 6.98 -2.46 -11.95
N THR A 95 6.33 -1.67 -12.81
CA THR A 95 7.03 -0.65 -13.61
C THR A 95 7.70 0.43 -12.75
N LEU A 96 7.23 0.61 -11.51
CA LEU A 96 7.83 1.50 -10.52
C LEU A 96 8.53 0.75 -9.39
N ALA A 97 7.88 -0.24 -8.78
CA ALA A 97 8.35 -0.87 -7.54
C ALA A 97 9.71 -1.57 -7.67
N THR A 98 10.00 -2.14 -8.85
CA THR A 98 11.26 -2.86 -9.10
C THR A 98 12.49 -1.96 -8.98
N ALA A 99 12.34 -0.66 -9.24
CA ALA A 99 13.40 0.33 -9.05
C ALA A 99 13.83 0.52 -7.59
N PHE A 100 12.98 0.06 -6.65
CA PHE A 100 13.22 0.07 -5.20
C PHE A 100 13.50 -1.35 -4.66
N GLY A 101 13.74 -2.33 -5.53
CA GLY A 101 14.00 -3.72 -5.14
C GLY A 101 12.79 -4.41 -4.54
N LEU A 102 11.58 -3.96 -4.83
CA LEU A 102 10.33 -4.58 -4.42
C LEU A 102 9.55 -5.04 -5.65
N LYS A 103 8.85 -6.17 -5.53
CA LYS A 103 8.06 -6.73 -6.62
C LYS A 103 6.74 -7.29 -6.13
N MET A 104 5.63 -6.77 -6.62
CA MET A 104 4.32 -7.38 -6.40
C MET A 104 4.23 -8.66 -7.24
N ASN A 105 3.92 -9.77 -6.59
CA ASN A 105 3.76 -11.04 -7.27
C ASN A 105 2.36 -11.12 -7.90
N PRO A 106 2.22 -11.76 -9.08
CA PRO A 106 0.93 -11.94 -9.72
C PRO A 106 0.20 -13.15 -9.12
N ASP A 107 0.03 -13.21 -7.80
CA ASP A 107 -0.54 -14.33 -7.06
C ASP A 107 -1.77 -13.92 -6.25
N GLU A 108 -2.35 -14.88 -5.52
CA GLU A 108 -3.31 -14.60 -4.46
C GLU A 108 -2.83 -15.29 -3.19
N VAL A 109 -2.95 -14.60 -2.06
CA VAL A 109 -2.71 -15.16 -0.74
C VAL A 109 -4.05 -15.42 -0.07
N THR A 110 -4.22 -16.64 0.43
CA THR A 110 -5.37 -17.03 1.26
C THR A 110 -4.91 -17.64 2.58
N ASP A 111 -5.80 -17.63 3.57
CA ASP A 111 -5.57 -18.27 4.85
C ASP A 111 -6.87 -18.87 5.40
N GLU A 112 -6.97 -20.20 5.46
CA GLU A 112 -8.19 -20.87 5.93
C GLU A 112 -8.35 -20.87 7.46
N GLU A 113 -7.30 -20.51 8.21
CA GLU A 113 -7.30 -20.52 9.68
C GLU A 113 -7.33 -19.11 10.26
N SER A 114 -6.51 -18.21 9.73
CA SER A 114 -6.39 -16.82 10.16
C SER A 114 -7.06 -15.89 9.17
N ASN A 115 -8.40 -15.85 9.22
CA ASN A 115 -9.20 -15.01 8.34
C ASN A 115 -10.37 -14.33 9.04
N HIS A 116 -10.99 -13.39 8.33
CA HIS A 116 -12.22 -12.74 8.77
C HIS A 116 -13.45 -13.56 8.36
N ARG A 117 -14.23 -14.00 9.37
CA ARG A 117 -15.55 -14.64 9.20
C ARG A 117 -15.57 -15.93 8.33
N GLY A 118 -14.47 -16.67 8.29
CA GLY A 118 -14.37 -17.91 7.52
C GLY A 118 -14.08 -17.69 6.03
N ASP A 119 -13.78 -16.46 5.61
CA ASP A 119 -13.43 -16.14 4.22
C ASP A 119 -11.91 -16.06 4.06
N GLY A 120 -11.31 -17.10 3.47
CA GLY A 120 -9.86 -17.21 3.31
C GLY A 120 -9.20 -16.07 2.52
N TYR A 121 -9.94 -15.28 1.75
CA TYR A 121 -9.41 -14.10 1.05
C TYR A 121 -9.26 -12.87 1.95
N PHE A 122 -9.93 -12.85 3.10
CA PHE A 122 -9.79 -11.80 4.11
C PHE A 122 -8.73 -12.21 5.14
N VAL A 123 -7.48 -12.28 4.70
CA VAL A 123 -6.34 -12.73 5.50
C VAL A 123 -6.16 -11.82 6.72
N VAL A 124 -6.14 -12.41 7.91
CA VAL A 124 -5.91 -11.70 9.18
C VAL A 124 -4.54 -12.06 9.73
N THR A 125 -3.75 -11.05 10.08
CA THR A 125 -2.40 -11.26 10.62
C THR A 125 -2.09 -10.33 11.78
N SER A 126 -1.33 -10.85 12.74
CA SER A 126 -0.69 -10.10 13.82
C SER A 126 0.77 -9.71 13.52
N LYS A 127 1.34 -10.24 12.43
CA LYS A 127 2.74 -10.00 12.04
C LYS A 127 2.91 -8.68 11.28
N VAL A 128 2.74 -7.58 12.02
CA VAL A 128 2.93 -6.21 11.54
C VAL A 128 4.20 -5.62 12.16
N TYR A 129 5.22 -5.42 11.33
CA TYR A 129 6.57 -5.08 11.80
C TYR A 129 6.90 -3.58 11.71
N LYS A 130 6.14 -2.82 10.92
CA LYS A 130 6.32 -1.37 10.70
C LYS A 130 4.97 -0.68 10.67
N TYR A 131 4.95 0.62 10.99
CA TYR A 131 3.74 1.44 11.09
C TYR A 131 2.70 0.84 12.05
N ASN A 132 3.18 0.17 13.10
CA ASN A 132 2.39 -0.68 13.98
C ASN A 132 2.02 -0.01 15.32
N ASP A 133 2.11 1.32 15.41
CA ASP A 133 1.69 2.02 16.62
C ASP A 133 0.17 1.83 16.83
N GLY A 134 -0.20 1.19 17.94
CA GLY A 134 -1.59 0.80 18.20
C GLY A 134 -2.16 -0.30 17.30
N VAL A 135 -1.32 -1.05 16.58
CA VAL A 135 -1.74 -2.12 15.66
C VAL A 135 -1.41 -3.49 16.24
N GLU A 136 -2.43 -4.25 16.63
CA GLU A 136 -2.28 -5.64 17.06
C GLU A 136 -2.54 -6.63 15.92
N ARG A 137 -3.58 -6.37 15.11
CA ARG A 137 -3.94 -7.20 13.96
C ARG A 137 -4.52 -6.37 12.81
N LEU A 138 -4.33 -6.87 11.60
CA LEU A 138 -4.89 -6.29 10.37
C LEU A 138 -5.64 -7.35 9.58
N VAL A 139 -6.58 -6.90 8.77
CA VAL A 139 -7.14 -7.69 7.67
C VAL A 139 -6.67 -7.12 6.33
N LEU A 140 -6.14 -7.98 5.46
CA LEU A 140 -5.74 -7.66 4.10
C LEU A 140 -6.59 -8.48 3.13
N ALA A 141 -7.73 -7.91 2.75
CA ALA A 141 -8.64 -8.56 1.83
C ALA A 141 -8.05 -8.60 0.42
N CYS A 142 -8.14 -9.76 -0.23
CA CYS A 142 -7.76 -9.96 -1.64
C CYS A 142 -6.35 -9.44 -1.94
N THR A 143 -5.37 -9.93 -1.17
CA THR A 143 -3.97 -9.50 -1.30
C THR A 143 -3.11 -10.53 -2.08
N PRO A 144 -2.24 -10.09 -3.00
CA PRO A 144 -1.09 -10.83 -3.44
C PRO A 144 0.05 -10.75 -2.41
N SER A 145 1.15 -11.44 -2.70
CA SER A 145 2.41 -11.31 -1.96
C SER A 145 3.39 -10.33 -2.63
N VAL A 146 4.38 -9.88 -1.87
CA VAL A 146 5.45 -8.96 -2.30
C VAL A 146 6.81 -9.61 -2.08
N THR A 147 7.61 -9.69 -3.14
CA THR A 147 9.00 -10.16 -3.09
C THR A 147 9.93 -8.97 -2.84
N LEU A 148 10.95 -9.21 -1.99
CA LEU A 148 12.04 -8.27 -1.72
C LEU A 148 13.29 -8.78 -2.44
N GLU A 149 13.85 -7.97 -3.35
CA GLU A 149 15.00 -8.31 -4.20
C GLU A 149 16.21 -7.37 -3.97
N GLY A 150 15.99 -6.19 -3.39
CA GLY A 150 17.03 -5.15 -3.23
C GLY A 150 17.51 -4.93 -1.80
N GLU A 151 18.64 -4.23 -1.68
CA GLU A 151 19.15 -3.74 -0.40
C GLU A 151 18.22 -2.66 0.20
N ASN A 152 18.28 -2.49 1.53
CA ASN A 152 17.44 -1.54 2.28
C ASN A 152 15.94 -1.81 2.19
N THR A 153 15.54 -3.04 1.84
CA THR A 153 14.16 -3.48 1.87
C THR A 153 13.84 -4.20 3.18
N GLU A 154 12.66 -3.96 3.73
CA GLU A 154 12.17 -4.54 4.97
C GLU A 154 10.73 -5.02 4.80
N VAL A 155 10.38 -6.12 5.49
CA VAL A 155 8.99 -6.59 5.57
C VAL A 155 8.19 -5.63 6.46
N VAL A 156 7.01 -5.21 5.99
CA VAL A 156 6.05 -4.40 6.74
C VAL A 156 4.98 -5.31 7.35
N ILE A 157 4.43 -6.21 6.53
CA ILE A 157 3.34 -7.12 6.89
C ILE A 157 3.65 -8.51 6.33
N GLU A 158 3.41 -9.53 7.13
CA GLU A 158 3.52 -10.92 6.71
C GLU A 158 2.25 -11.69 7.09
N GLY A 159 1.85 -12.66 6.29
CA GLY A 159 0.79 -13.60 6.63
C GLY A 159 1.18 -14.48 7.83
N GLU A 160 0.19 -15.04 8.50
CA GLU A 160 0.44 -16.04 9.52
C GLU A 160 1.08 -17.30 8.89
N GLU A 161 1.60 -18.22 9.71
CA GLU A 161 2.22 -19.46 9.19
C GLU A 161 1.26 -20.31 8.33
N THR A 162 -0.04 -20.11 8.53
CA THR A 162 -1.15 -20.76 7.83
C THR A 162 -1.46 -20.14 6.48
N SER A 163 -0.97 -18.93 6.21
CA SER A 163 -1.20 -18.20 4.97
C SER A 163 -0.45 -18.86 3.81
N LYS A 164 -1.07 -18.88 2.63
CA LYS A 164 -0.54 -19.56 1.45
C LYS A 164 -0.73 -18.72 0.20
N SER A 165 0.36 -18.53 -0.53
CA SER A 165 0.32 -18.09 -1.93
C SER A 165 -0.09 -19.26 -2.83
N ASN A 166 -1.03 -19.05 -3.76
CA ASN A 166 -1.38 -20.05 -4.76
C ASN A 166 -0.23 -20.37 -5.75
N LYS A 167 0.81 -19.53 -5.80
CA LYS A 167 2.01 -19.70 -6.64
C LYS A 167 3.27 -20.08 -5.86
N GLY A 168 3.15 -20.33 -4.56
CA GLY A 168 4.25 -20.78 -3.71
C GLY A 168 5.23 -19.68 -3.27
N TYR A 169 4.87 -18.41 -3.47
CA TYR A 169 5.63 -17.30 -2.90
C TYR A 169 5.49 -17.25 -1.38
N LYS A 170 6.48 -16.63 -0.72
CA LYS A 170 6.36 -16.32 0.71
C LYS A 170 5.23 -15.28 0.90
N PRO A 171 4.26 -15.49 1.80
CA PRO A 171 3.16 -14.56 2.08
C PRO A 171 3.57 -13.23 2.75
N VAL A 172 4.51 -12.49 2.18
CA VAL A 172 4.78 -11.10 2.59
C VAL A 172 3.71 -10.22 1.96
N LEU A 173 2.88 -9.57 2.77
CA LEU A 173 1.69 -8.84 2.31
C LEU A 173 1.95 -7.33 2.16
N GLY A 174 3.09 -6.87 2.66
CA GLY A 174 3.56 -5.50 2.47
C GLY A 174 5.05 -5.39 2.77
N ALA A 175 5.74 -4.52 2.03
CA ALA A 175 7.17 -4.30 2.13
C ALA A 175 7.51 -2.82 1.94
N VAL A 176 8.68 -2.41 2.42
CA VAL A 176 9.18 -1.04 2.29
C VAL A 176 10.64 -1.04 1.89
N TYR A 177 11.01 -0.14 0.98
CA TYR A 177 12.37 0.32 0.77
C TYR A 177 12.62 1.58 1.58
N LYS A 178 13.75 1.66 2.27
CA LYS A 178 14.16 2.83 3.05
C LYS A 178 15.41 3.47 2.49
N HIS A 179 15.29 4.72 2.09
CA HIS A 179 16.43 5.52 1.68
C HIS A 179 17.19 6.05 2.91
N PRO A 180 18.54 6.14 2.88
CA PRO A 180 19.32 6.70 3.98
C PRO A 180 18.93 8.13 4.42
N SER A 181 18.25 8.89 3.56
CA SER A 181 17.72 10.22 3.89
C SER A 181 16.46 10.21 4.75
N GLY A 182 15.86 9.03 5.00
CA GLY A 182 14.59 8.88 5.72
C GLY A 182 13.34 8.88 4.83
N GLY A 183 13.51 8.87 3.51
CA GLY A 183 12.43 8.61 2.58
C GLY A 183 12.12 7.13 2.44
N GLU A 184 10.89 6.83 2.02
CA GLU A 184 10.34 5.48 2.02
C GLU A 184 9.54 5.22 0.76
N PHE A 185 9.68 4.02 0.18
CA PHE A 185 8.80 3.52 -0.87
C PHE A 185 8.14 2.23 -0.38
N ILE A 186 6.81 2.25 -0.24
CA ILE A 186 6.02 1.19 0.41
C ILE A 186 5.14 0.52 -0.64
N VAL A 187 5.18 -0.80 -0.69
CA VAL A 187 4.25 -1.63 -1.49
C VAL A 187 3.37 -2.40 -0.53
N ILE A 188 2.06 -2.23 -0.61
CA ILE A 188 1.07 -3.06 0.10
C ILE A 188 0.29 -3.85 -0.94
N GLY A 189 0.09 -5.14 -0.70
CA GLY A 189 -0.53 -6.03 -1.68
C GLY A 189 -1.96 -5.61 -2.07
N THR A 190 -2.69 -4.97 -1.16
CA THR A 190 -4.09 -4.63 -1.38
C THR A 190 -4.39 -3.16 -1.09
N CYS A 191 -5.16 -2.52 -1.97
CA CYS A 191 -5.77 -1.21 -1.74
C CYS A 191 -7.06 -1.29 -0.93
N VAL A 192 -7.65 -2.47 -0.72
CA VAL A 192 -8.97 -2.56 -0.05
C VAL A 192 -8.87 -2.65 1.46
N PHE A 193 -7.67 -2.74 2.06
CA PHE A 193 -7.55 -2.77 3.53
C PHE A 193 -8.06 -1.47 4.18
N TRP A 194 -8.06 -0.35 3.46
CA TRP A 194 -8.54 0.95 3.94
C TRP A 194 -9.82 1.43 3.27
N ASP A 195 -10.53 0.55 2.56
CA ASP A 195 -11.88 0.85 2.08
C ASP A 195 -12.86 0.95 3.27
N ASN A 196 -14.05 1.48 3.02
CA ASN A 196 -15.06 1.72 4.05
C ASN A 196 -15.43 0.45 4.83
N TYR A 197 -15.33 -0.74 4.22
CA TYR A 197 -15.61 -1.98 4.90
C TYR A 197 -14.45 -2.40 5.81
N SER A 198 -13.24 -2.48 5.27
CA SER A 198 -12.07 -3.04 5.93
C SER A 198 -11.43 -2.08 6.92
N LEU A 199 -11.56 -0.78 6.72
CA LEU A 199 -10.98 0.23 7.60
C LEU A 199 -11.52 0.13 9.04
N GLU A 200 -12.77 -0.29 9.22
CA GLU A 200 -13.40 -0.50 10.52
C GLU A 200 -13.07 -1.86 11.15
N LEU A 201 -12.36 -2.74 10.45
CA LEU A 201 -11.97 -4.06 10.94
C LEU A 201 -10.61 -4.02 11.64
N TYR A 202 -10.51 -4.71 12.77
CA TYR A 202 -9.30 -4.84 13.58
C TYR A 202 -8.63 -3.48 13.82
N ASN A 203 -7.35 -3.31 13.44
CA ASN A 203 -6.61 -2.07 13.57
C ASN A 203 -6.28 -1.43 12.21
N ASN A 204 -7.07 -1.70 11.16
CA ASN A 204 -6.83 -1.16 9.83
C ASN A 204 -6.84 0.38 9.83
N LYS A 205 -7.72 1.00 10.64
CA LYS A 205 -7.75 2.45 10.84
C LYS A 205 -6.43 3.00 11.38
N GLU A 206 -5.92 2.41 12.46
CA GLU A 206 -4.66 2.84 13.09
C GLU A 206 -3.48 2.68 12.12
N PHE A 207 -3.43 1.57 11.39
CA PHE A 207 -2.40 1.34 10.38
C PHE A 207 -2.48 2.33 9.21
N ALA A 208 -3.68 2.63 8.71
CA ALA A 208 -3.87 3.66 7.67
C ALA A 208 -3.39 5.04 8.14
N ILE A 209 -3.70 5.43 9.39
CA ILE A 209 -3.20 6.68 9.97
C ILE A 209 -1.67 6.68 10.03
N ASN A 210 -1.05 5.59 10.50
CA ASN A 210 0.41 5.48 10.63
C ASN A 210 1.12 5.52 9.27
N LEU A 211 0.48 5.02 8.20
CA LEU A 211 0.98 5.12 6.83
C LEU A 211 0.88 6.53 6.27
N LEU A 212 -0.24 7.21 6.49
CA LEU A 212 -0.52 8.52 5.92
C LEU A 212 0.05 9.70 6.72
N LYS A 213 0.46 9.44 7.97
CA LYS A 213 1.07 10.44 8.84
C LYS A 213 2.58 10.28 8.85
N LYS A 214 3.27 11.34 8.46
CA LYS A 214 4.72 11.49 8.50
C LYS A 214 5.09 12.66 9.39
#